data_AF-A0AA36B5B4-F1
#
_entry.id   AF-A0AA36B5B4-F1
#
_cell.length_a   1.000
_cell.length_b   1.000
_cell.length_c   1.000
_cell.angle_alpha   90.00
_cell.angle_beta   90.00
_cell.angle_gamma   90.00
#
_symmetry.space_group_name_H-M   'P 1'
#
loop_
_entity.id
_entity.type
_entity.pdbx_description
1 polymer ?
#
loop_
_entity_poly.entity_id
_entity_poly.type
_entity_poly.pdbx_seq_one_letter_code
_entity_poly.pdbx_strand_id
1 'polypeptide(L)'
;MLCSNVSGALSGCLGNQFACNSGQCVKQEFLCNGVTNCEDESDEQVCSSRRCGLLSCLYRCNPSPEGGMCYCADGMALKPDDKRTCIDFNECSSWGYCDQICTNKQYGYTCSCQAGFTLTGKQMCRANNSENARLIVSSNKRLFSMKTDGSDIKLIATTSLSPVAFDSHRNKIFWANAHDSDKREFWESDLSGENKRSIPLKTTFNIILLSFDWIANNLYYEDRIARSIGILSLDNRRQCRIITTGLTKTFSIALDPLVGFEIIAGGNYIPSPVAITHFESHLFWADLHKGKIMKMNKNGSISTLTEIYHNTSEIPQRLKIFHSSLQPQGRNPCKQAKCQHICVVTHTSDNDGLGYRCLCEIGFIPDSNQLNCTRVTKFILFSKRRLFKGLPLDRKFSINADIIPPLPNTFSTYSYIRSFDYTASDQTIYFADSYKGLFKFNLNTLELKLVSHDYVSDISVDWMLRNLYVASRLGITVVRIDNVDDKRVIISNETSVRSIVCHPYKGIQRSDLDGNNVQTLGITLRTPVRIFVYGDNISHY
;
A
#
# COMPACT_ATOMS: atom_id res chain seq x y z
N MET A 1 5.33 -5.71 -9.98
CA MET A 1 6.31 -5.84 -11.07
C MET A 1 7.52 -5.02 -10.68
N LEU A 2 8.67 -5.68 -10.57
CA LEU A 2 9.94 -5.09 -10.13
C LEU A 2 10.64 -4.44 -11.32
N CYS A 3 11.27 -3.29 -11.08
CA CYS A 3 12.17 -2.61 -12.00
C CYS A 3 13.29 -3.56 -12.44
N SER A 4 13.39 -3.79 -13.75
CA SER A 4 14.63 -4.19 -14.39
C SER A 4 15.43 -2.94 -14.74
N ASN A 5 16.69 -2.92 -14.32
CA ASN A 5 17.71 -1.94 -14.70
C ASN A 5 17.63 -1.61 -16.20
N VAL A 6 17.21 -0.39 -16.51
CA VAL A 6 17.56 0.29 -17.76
C VAL A 6 18.59 1.34 -17.40
N SER A 7 19.79 0.90 -17.04
CA SER A 7 20.98 1.75 -17.09
C SER A 7 21.35 1.90 -18.56
N GLY A 8 20.75 2.89 -19.23
CA GLY A 8 21.05 3.26 -20.61
C GLY A 8 19.79 3.65 -21.39
N ALA A 9 19.73 4.92 -21.82
CA ALA A 9 18.74 5.57 -22.68
C ALA A 9 17.55 6.29 -21.99
N LEU A 10 17.83 7.48 -21.44
CA LEU A 10 16.85 8.56 -21.29
C LEU A 10 17.36 9.87 -21.93
N SER A 11 18.19 9.73 -22.96
CA SER A 11 18.77 10.82 -23.76
C SER A 11 18.67 10.45 -25.25
N GLY A 12 17.45 10.39 -25.76
CA GLY A 12 17.19 10.16 -27.17
C GLY A 12 15.98 10.96 -27.61
N CYS A 13 16.18 11.92 -28.50
CA CYS A 13 15.07 12.56 -29.19
C CYS A 13 14.28 11.53 -30.00
N LEU A 14 12.97 11.74 -30.14
CA LEU A 14 12.07 10.74 -30.71
C LEU A 14 12.08 10.78 -32.25
N GLY A 15 12.25 9.63 -32.89
CA GLY A 15 12.07 9.47 -34.34
C GLY A 15 13.00 10.34 -35.19
N ASN A 16 12.44 11.09 -36.16
CA ASN A 16 13.15 12.01 -37.06
C ASN A 16 13.57 13.32 -36.35
N GLN A 17 14.06 13.26 -35.11
CA GLN A 17 14.54 14.40 -34.37
C GLN A 17 16.04 14.27 -34.07
N PHE A 18 16.74 15.39 -34.11
CA PHE A 18 18.13 15.54 -33.72
C PHE A 18 18.20 16.08 -32.28
N ALA A 19 19.08 15.48 -31.48
CA ALA A 19 19.34 15.90 -30.12
C ALA A 19 20.46 16.95 -30.11
N CYS A 20 20.13 18.18 -29.75
CA CYS A 20 21.09 19.23 -29.45
C CYS A 20 21.93 18.85 -28.22
N ASN A 21 23.18 19.33 -28.12
CA ASN A 21 24.01 19.06 -26.94
C ASN A 21 23.46 19.77 -25.69
N SER A 22 22.67 20.83 -25.87
CA SER A 22 21.83 21.49 -24.86
C SER A 22 20.67 20.64 -24.33
N GLY A 23 20.38 19.49 -24.95
CA GLY A 23 19.28 18.58 -24.56
C GLY A 23 17.95 18.87 -25.24
N GLN A 24 17.88 19.84 -26.15
CA GLN A 24 16.70 20.14 -26.97
C GLN A 24 16.58 19.15 -28.14
N CYS A 25 15.34 18.91 -28.60
CA CYS A 25 15.07 18.07 -29.76
C CYS A 25 14.54 18.92 -30.92
N VAL A 26 15.30 19.00 -32.00
CA VAL A 26 14.90 19.68 -33.24
C VAL A 26 14.56 18.63 -34.29
N LYS A 27 13.71 18.95 -35.28
CA LYS A 27 13.47 18.01 -36.37
C LYS A 27 14.75 17.79 -37.19
N GLN A 28 14.97 16.58 -37.71
CA GLN A 28 16.12 16.27 -38.59
C GLN A 28 16.17 17.14 -39.85
N GLU A 29 15.02 17.65 -40.32
CA GLU A 29 14.96 18.60 -41.44
C GLU A 29 15.64 19.94 -41.13
N PHE A 30 15.79 20.28 -39.84
CA PHE A 30 16.44 21.49 -39.36
C PHE A 30 17.92 21.32 -39.04
N LEU A 31 18.47 20.12 -39.22
CA LEU A 31 19.91 19.90 -39.07
C LEU A 31 20.65 20.45 -40.30
N CYS A 32 21.63 21.33 -40.09
CA CYS A 32 22.49 21.88 -41.14
C CYS A 32 21.69 22.57 -42.27
N ASN A 33 20.64 23.31 -41.92
CA ASN A 33 19.80 24.08 -42.83
C ASN A 33 20.27 25.55 -42.96
N GLY A 34 21.32 25.94 -42.25
CA GLY A 34 21.85 27.31 -42.22
C GLY A 34 21.11 28.25 -41.26
N VAL A 35 20.26 27.72 -40.39
CA VAL A 35 19.52 28.44 -39.36
C VAL A 35 19.77 27.78 -38.01
N THR A 36 20.26 28.56 -37.04
CA THR A 36 20.44 28.09 -35.68
C THR A 36 19.08 27.77 -35.03
N ASN A 37 18.75 26.49 -34.90
CA ASN A 37 17.55 25.97 -34.26
C ASN A 37 17.82 25.36 -32.87
N CYS A 38 19.06 24.97 -32.56
CA CYS A 38 19.46 24.62 -31.20
C CYS A 38 19.93 25.87 -30.42
N GLU A 39 19.60 25.98 -29.13
CA GLU A 39 20.09 27.09 -28.27
C GLU A 39 21.62 27.19 -28.17
N ASP A 40 22.33 26.10 -28.45
CA ASP A 40 23.79 25.96 -28.38
C ASP A 40 24.45 25.86 -29.76
N GLU A 41 23.70 26.12 -30.83
CA GLU A 41 24.15 26.05 -32.24
C GLU A 41 24.69 24.68 -32.69
N SER A 42 24.43 23.64 -31.89
CA SER A 42 24.93 22.28 -32.14
C SER A 42 24.42 21.67 -33.44
N ASP A 43 23.33 22.19 -34.01
CA ASP A 43 22.75 21.80 -35.28
C ASP A 43 23.48 22.34 -36.51
N GLU A 44 24.35 23.36 -36.36
CA GLU A 44 25.01 24.04 -37.49
C GLU A 44 26.55 24.03 -37.40
N GLN A 45 27.14 23.53 -36.31
CA GLN A 45 28.60 23.59 -36.09
C GLN A 45 29.43 22.68 -37.01
N VAL A 46 28.94 21.48 -37.32
CA VAL A 46 29.67 20.50 -38.15
C VAL A 46 28.74 19.95 -39.21
N CYS A 47 28.78 20.58 -40.39
CA CYS A 47 27.89 20.23 -41.50
C CYS A 47 28.69 19.79 -42.71
N SER A 48 28.53 18.53 -43.12
CA SER A 48 29.14 18.00 -44.32
C SER A 48 28.12 17.20 -45.14
N SER A 49 28.15 17.40 -46.46
CA SER A 49 27.25 16.74 -47.43
C SER A 49 27.96 15.67 -48.28
N ARG A 50 29.23 15.36 -47.97
CA ARG A 50 30.12 14.50 -48.79
C ARG A 50 29.57 13.10 -49.06
N ARG A 51 28.76 12.55 -48.13
CA ARG A 51 28.14 11.22 -48.23
C ARG A 51 26.74 11.25 -48.83
N CYS A 52 26.08 12.40 -48.95
CA CYS A 52 24.70 12.46 -49.46
C CYS A 52 24.57 11.94 -50.90
N GLY A 53 25.59 12.15 -51.75
CA GLY A 53 25.63 11.59 -53.10
C GLY A 53 25.78 10.05 -53.15
N LEU A 54 26.23 9.42 -52.06
CA LEU A 54 26.49 7.97 -51.96
C LEU A 54 25.41 7.21 -51.15
N LEU A 55 24.61 7.92 -50.36
CA LEU A 55 23.67 7.33 -49.40
C LEU A 55 22.40 6.75 -50.05
N SER A 56 22.06 7.14 -51.29
CA SER A 56 20.86 6.66 -52.03
C SER A 56 19.60 6.58 -51.15
N CYS A 57 19.31 7.66 -50.42
CA CYS A 57 18.17 7.75 -49.51
C CYS A 57 16.84 7.60 -50.24
N LEU A 58 15.85 6.94 -49.62
CA LEU A 58 14.52 6.78 -50.21
C LEU A 58 13.77 8.10 -50.37
N TYR A 59 13.92 9.04 -49.43
CA TYR A 59 13.26 10.33 -49.45
C TYR A 59 14.25 11.47 -49.73
N ARG A 60 14.99 11.94 -48.71
CA ARG A 60 15.96 13.03 -48.83
C ARG A 60 17.17 12.82 -47.91
N CYS A 61 18.27 13.52 -48.21
CA CYS A 61 19.49 13.53 -47.40
C CYS A 61 19.75 14.94 -46.90
N ASN A 62 20.00 15.10 -45.60
CA ASN A 62 20.48 16.35 -45.02
C ASN A 62 21.98 16.26 -44.71
N PRO A 63 22.72 17.38 -44.79
CA PRO A 63 24.08 17.43 -44.29
C PRO A 63 24.10 17.08 -42.79
N SER A 64 25.15 16.42 -42.35
CA SER A 64 25.30 16.04 -40.94
C SER A 64 26.78 16.06 -40.52
N PRO A 65 27.09 16.01 -39.21
CA PRO A 65 28.47 15.91 -38.72
C PRO A 65 29.24 14.72 -39.30
N GLU A 66 28.53 13.64 -39.66
CA GLU A 66 29.12 12.42 -40.22
C GLU A 66 29.23 12.43 -41.76
N GLY A 67 28.90 13.55 -42.43
CA GLY A 67 28.98 13.68 -43.89
C GLY A 67 27.67 13.55 -44.65
N GLY A 68 26.53 13.42 -43.97
CA GLY A 68 25.20 13.34 -44.57
C GLY A 68 24.38 12.21 -43.95
N MET A 69 23.10 12.46 -43.70
CA MET A 69 22.16 11.51 -43.11
C MET A 69 20.85 11.52 -43.88
N CYS A 70 20.31 10.34 -44.18
CA CYS A 70 18.96 10.22 -44.74
C CYS A 70 17.93 10.64 -43.71
N TYR A 71 16.81 11.20 -44.14
CA TYR A 71 15.65 11.42 -43.29
C TYR A 71 14.37 11.14 -44.09
N CYS A 72 13.27 10.95 -43.38
CA CYS A 72 11.98 10.59 -43.95
C CYS A 72 10.98 11.75 -43.87
N ALA A 73 9.90 11.66 -44.64
CA ALA A 73 8.78 12.59 -44.54
C ALA A 73 8.12 12.51 -43.14
N ASP A 74 7.34 13.54 -42.78
CA ASP A 74 6.56 13.54 -41.54
C ASP A 74 5.67 12.28 -41.45
N GLY A 75 5.64 11.63 -40.27
CA GLY A 75 4.90 10.37 -40.03
C GLY A 75 5.65 9.09 -40.45
N MET A 76 6.90 9.19 -40.87
CA MET A 76 7.77 8.06 -41.19
C MET A 76 9.08 8.14 -40.42
N ALA A 77 9.73 7.00 -40.18
CA ALA A 77 11.06 6.92 -39.58
C ALA A 77 11.99 6.05 -40.43
N LEU A 78 13.30 6.29 -40.31
CA LEU A 78 14.30 5.44 -40.94
C LEU A 78 14.26 4.03 -40.33
N LYS A 79 14.32 3.03 -41.20
CA LYS A 79 14.48 1.65 -40.78
C LYS A 79 15.84 1.49 -40.07
N PRO A 80 15.89 0.91 -38.84
CA PRO A 80 17.13 0.84 -38.04
C PRO A 80 18.29 0.13 -38.73
N ASP A 81 17.99 -0.92 -39.51
CA ASP A 81 19.00 -1.77 -40.14
C ASP A 81 19.74 -1.06 -41.28
N ASP A 82 18.99 -0.41 -42.17
CA ASP A 82 19.52 0.11 -43.42
C ASP A 82 19.81 1.62 -43.35
N LYS A 83 19.19 2.35 -42.41
CA LYS A 83 19.26 3.82 -42.24
C LYS A 83 19.03 4.64 -43.53
N ARG A 84 18.33 4.06 -44.52
CA ARG A 84 18.11 4.62 -45.86
C ARG A 84 16.65 4.54 -46.31
N THR A 85 15.95 3.49 -45.91
CA THR A 85 14.54 3.24 -46.23
C THR A 85 13.64 3.79 -45.12
N CYS A 86 12.45 4.25 -45.52
CA CYS A 86 11.47 4.82 -44.60
C CYS A 86 10.36 3.83 -44.33
N ILE A 87 10.05 3.64 -43.05
CA ILE A 87 8.93 2.86 -42.56
C ILE A 87 7.97 3.79 -41.81
N ASP A 88 6.72 3.36 -41.68
CA ASP A 88 5.73 4.04 -40.85
C ASP A 88 6.25 4.18 -39.41
N PHE A 89 6.22 5.40 -38.86
CA PHE A 89 6.64 5.62 -37.48
C PHE A 89 5.45 5.43 -36.55
N ASN A 90 5.50 4.41 -35.70
CA ASN A 90 4.42 4.18 -34.74
C ASN A 90 4.51 5.18 -33.58
N GLU A 91 3.83 6.31 -33.70
CA GLU A 91 3.80 7.35 -32.65
C GLU A 91 3.24 6.81 -31.32
N CYS A 92 2.34 5.82 -31.38
CA CYS A 92 1.71 5.23 -30.20
C CYS A 92 2.67 4.36 -29.36
N SER A 93 3.84 4.01 -29.89
CA SER A 93 4.90 3.35 -29.11
C SER A 93 5.71 4.32 -28.27
N SER A 94 5.56 5.63 -28.49
CA SER A 94 6.25 6.69 -27.76
C SER A 94 5.29 7.48 -26.88
N TRP A 95 5.75 7.86 -25.69
CA TRP A 95 4.96 8.71 -24.78
C TRP A 95 4.88 10.16 -25.30
N GLY A 96 3.72 10.81 -25.15
CA GLY A 96 3.54 12.25 -25.41
C GLY A 96 2.73 12.63 -26.65
N TYR A 97 2.35 11.68 -27.52
CA TYR A 97 1.58 11.95 -28.75
C TYR A 97 0.07 12.06 -28.55
N CYS A 98 -0.51 11.25 -27.65
CA CYS A 98 -1.91 11.31 -27.24
C CYS A 98 -2.01 11.27 -25.72
N ASP A 99 -2.98 11.99 -25.15
CA ASP A 99 -3.20 12.02 -23.69
C ASP A 99 -3.84 10.72 -23.16
N GLN A 100 -4.63 10.02 -23.98
CA GLN A 100 -5.31 8.77 -23.59
C GLN A 100 -5.14 7.64 -24.62
N ILE A 101 -6.02 7.55 -25.62
CA ILE A 101 -6.02 6.42 -26.56
C ILE A 101 -5.35 6.84 -27.87
N CYS A 102 -4.27 6.17 -28.22
CA CYS A 102 -3.55 6.37 -29.48
C CYS A 102 -3.83 5.22 -30.44
N THR A 103 -4.17 5.55 -31.69
CA THR A 103 -4.34 4.58 -32.78
C THR A 103 -3.38 4.92 -33.92
N ASN A 104 -2.44 4.01 -34.19
CA ASN A 104 -1.49 4.18 -35.28
C ASN A 104 -2.20 3.98 -36.62
N LYS A 105 -1.92 4.86 -37.59
CA LYS A 105 -2.37 4.78 -38.98
C LYS A 105 -1.14 4.79 -39.88
N GLN A 106 -1.33 4.37 -41.13
CA GLN A 106 -0.25 4.50 -42.10
C GLN A 106 0.01 5.99 -42.35
N TYR A 107 1.23 6.42 -42.06
CA TYR A 107 1.77 7.79 -42.15
C TYR A 107 1.26 8.76 -41.07
N GLY A 108 0.95 8.25 -39.88
CA GLY A 108 0.66 9.07 -38.71
C GLY A 108 -0.31 8.40 -37.74
N TYR A 109 -1.05 9.19 -36.95
CA TYR A 109 -1.85 8.64 -35.86
C TYR A 109 -3.15 9.42 -35.64
N THR A 110 -4.09 8.77 -34.95
CA THR A 110 -5.30 9.43 -34.44
C THR A 110 -5.44 9.21 -32.94
N CYS A 111 -5.65 10.31 -32.21
CA CYS A 111 -6.00 10.26 -30.80
C CYS A 111 -7.51 10.18 -30.62
N SER A 112 -7.93 9.40 -29.63
CA SER A 112 -9.29 9.36 -29.14
C SER A 112 -9.29 9.39 -27.60
N CYS A 113 -10.44 9.71 -27.02
CA CYS A 113 -10.58 9.82 -25.58
C CYS A 113 -11.47 8.72 -25.03
N GLN A 114 -11.19 8.31 -23.79
CA GLN A 114 -12.00 7.39 -23.03
C GLN A 114 -13.37 8.01 -22.71
N ALA A 115 -14.37 7.18 -22.42
CA ALA A 115 -15.71 7.63 -22.08
C ALA A 115 -15.69 8.65 -20.92
N GLY A 116 -16.40 9.77 -21.09
CA GLY A 116 -16.42 10.88 -20.13
C GLY A 116 -15.43 12.01 -20.43
N PHE A 117 -14.61 11.85 -21.46
CA PHE A 117 -13.70 12.88 -21.97
C PHE A 117 -14.06 13.29 -23.40
N THR A 118 -13.72 14.52 -23.75
CA THR A 118 -13.87 15.12 -25.08
C THR A 118 -12.51 15.51 -25.61
N LEU A 119 -12.25 15.16 -26.87
CA LEU A 119 -11.01 15.51 -27.54
C LEU A 119 -11.00 17.01 -27.82
N THR A 120 -10.05 17.70 -27.22
CA THR A 120 -9.79 19.12 -27.43
C THR A 120 -8.55 19.24 -28.33
N GLY A 121 -8.71 19.84 -29.51
CA GLY A 121 -7.65 19.88 -30.51
C GLY A 121 -7.43 18.52 -31.17
N LYS A 122 -6.17 18.07 -31.29
CA LYS A 122 -5.80 16.79 -31.95
C LYS A 122 -5.25 15.72 -31.00
N GLN A 123 -4.92 16.06 -29.75
CA GLN A 123 -4.15 15.18 -28.85
C GLN A 123 -4.63 15.15 -27.40
N MET A 124 -5.37 16.17 -26.94
CA MET A 124 -5.70 16.36 -25.52
C MET A 124 -7.12 15.92 -25.19
N CYS A 125 -7.29 15.23 -24.07
CA CYS A 125 -8.60 14.77 -23.61
C CYS A 125 -9.04 15.57 -22.37
N ARG A 126 -10.13 16.31 -22.51
CA ARG A 126 -10.70 17.11 -21.41
C ARG A 126 -11.92 16.43 -20.83
N ALA A 127 -12.07 16.41 -19.51
CA ALA A 127 -13.24 15.80 -18.89
C ALA A 127 -14.48 16.69 -19.11
N ASN A 128 -15.65 16.10 -19.38
CA ASN A 128 -16.87 16.86 -19.71
C ASN A 128 -17.32 17.80 -18.57
N ASN A 129 -17.02 17.44 -17.31
CA ASN A 129 -17.34 18.23 -16.12
C ASN A 129 -16.06 18.67 -15.38
N SER A 130 -15.04 19.12 -16.13
CA SER A 130 -13.72 19.51 -15.61
C SER A 130 -13.79 20.47 -14.40
N GLU A 131 -14.75 21.39 -14.39
CA GLU A 131 -14.94 22.39 -13.32
C GLU A 131 -15.29 21.80 -11.94
N ASN A 132 -15.83 20.58 -11.92
CA ASN A 132 -16.19 19.88 -10.68
C ASN A 132 -14.99 19.17 -10.04
N ALA A 133 -13.81 19.22 -10.66
CA ALA A 133 -12.61 18.61 -10.11
C ALA A 133 -12.16 19.34 -8.84
N ARG A 134 -11.90 18.56 -7.79
CA ARG A 134 -11.42 19.09 -6.51
C ARG A 134 -10.17 18.33 -6.08
N LEU A 135 -9.21 19.06 -5.52
CA LEU A 135 -8.06 18.50 -4.82
C LEU A 135 -8.46 18.18 -3.38
N ILE A 136 -8.24 16.95 -2.96
CA ILE A 136 -8.30 16.55 -1.55
C ILE A 136 -6.87 16.58 -1.00
N VAL A 137 -6.67 17.37 0.05
CA VAL A 137 -5.36 17.66 0.63
C VAL A 137 -5.35 17.22 2.09
N SER A 138 -4.43 16.32 2.43
CA SER A 138 -4.08 16.05 3.83
C SER A 138 -2.83 16.83 4.18
N SER A 139 -2.94 17.72 5.17
CA SER A 139 -1.81 18.43 5.76
C SER A 139 -1.39 17.78 7.09
N ASN A 140 -0.41 18.40 7.73
CA ASN A 140 -0.01 18.10 9.11
C ASN A 140 -1.05 18.53 10.18
N LYS A 141 -2.11 19.28 9.83
CA LYS A 141 -3.11 19.77 10.79
C LYS A 141 -4.56 19.43 10.45
N ARG A 142 -4.89 19.40 9.15
CA ARG A 142 -6.28 19.17 8.69
C ARG A 142 -6.34 18.44 7.35
N LEU A 143 -7.49 17.84 7.13
CA LEU A 143 -7.96 17.32 5.85
C LEU A 143 -8.96 18.32 5.26
N PHE A 144 -8.74 18.74 4.02
CA PHE A 144 -9.60 19.70 3.34
C PHE A 144 -9.69 19.42 1.84
N SER A 145 -10.73 19.95 1.19
CA SER A 145 -10.84 19.95 -0.26
C SER A 145 -10.74 21.37 -0.81
N MET A 146 -10.23 21.53 -2.03
CA MET A 146 -10.17 22.81 -2.74
C MET A 146 -10.38 22.60 -4.23
N LYS A 147 -10.71 23.65 -4.99
CA LYS A 147 -10.72 23.58 -6.46
C LYS A 147 -9.29 23.45 -7.01
N THR A 148 -9.16 23.02 -8.26
CA THR A 148 -7.86 22.84 -8.93
C THR A 148 -7.08 24.14 -9.18
N ASP A 149 -7.72 25.30 -9.01
CA ASP A 149 -7.12 26.63 -9.07
C ASP A 149 -6.64 27.15 -7.69
N GLY A 150 -6.90 26.40 -6.61
CA GLY A 150 -6.58 26.80 -5.24
C GLY A 150 -7.72 27.52 -4.49
N SER A 151 -8.85 27.81 -5.15
CA SER A 151 -9.99 28.49 -4.54
C SER A 151 -10.96 27.53 -3.82
N ASP A 152 -11.96 28.09 -3.12
CA ASP A 152 -13.06 27.35 -2.47
C ASP A 152 -12.58 26.21 -1.55
N ILE A 153 -11.72 26.57 -0.59
CA ILE A 153 -11.19 25.64 0.42
C ILE A 153 -12.30 25.27 1.42
N LYS A 154 -12.62 23.98 1.52
CA LYS A 154 -13.61 23.40 2.44
C LYS A 154 -12.95 22.44 3.42
N LEU A 155 -13.11 22.71 4.72
CA LEU A 155 -12.61 21.83 5.78
C LEU A 155 -13.43 20.55 5.83
N ILE A 156 -12.75 19.40 5.84
CA ILE A 156 -13.39 18.08 6.01
C ILE A 156 -13.24 17.61 7.45
N ALA A 157 -12.01 17.63 7.96
CA ALA A 157 -11.70 17.15 9.30
C ALA A 157 -10.42 17.79 9.86
N THR A 158 -10.40 18.02 11.16
CA THR A 158 -9.21 18.45 11.92
C THR A 158 -8.37 17.23 12.31
N THR A 159 -7.68 16.66 11.33
CA THR A 159 -6.83 15.48 11.50
C THR A 159 -5.51 15.65 10.74
N SER A 160 -4.45 15.03 11.24
CA SER A 160 -3.12 15.09 10.66
C SER A 160 -2.82 13.83 9.86
N LEU A 161 -2.14 13.98 8.72
CA LEU A 161 -1.47 12.88 8.02
C LEU A 161 -2.37 11.71 7.59
N SER A 162 -3.66 11.99 7.37
CA SER A 162 -4.65 10.96 7.07
C SER A 162 -4.47 10.43 5.64
N PRO A 163 -4.38 9.11 5.42
CA PRO A 163 -4.60 8.54 4.10
C PRO A 163 -6.04 8.79 3.67
N VAL A 164 -6.25 8.93 2.36
CA VAL A 164 -7.55 9.29 1.79
C VAL A 164 -7.86 8.38 0.60
N ALA A 165 -9.12 7.95 0.52
CA ALA A 165 -9.74 7.41 -0.68
C ALA A 165 -11.09 8.08 -0.91
N PHE A 166 -11.67 7.92 -2.10
CA PHE A 166 -12.93 8.58 -2.43
C PHE A 166 -13.81 7.70 -3.33
N ASP A 167 -15.10 7.93 -3.26
CA ASP A 167 -16.14 7.43 -4.15
C ASP A 167 -16.86 8.63 -4.76
N SER A 168 -16.55 8.90 -6.03
CA SER A 168 -17.09 10.02 -6.79
C SER A 168 -18.56 9.84 -7.16
N HIS A 169 -19.03 8.61 -7.32
CA HIS A 169 -20.43 8.33 -7.69
C HIS A 169 -21.38 8.58 -6.52
N ARG A 170 -20.91 8.30 -5.30
CA ARG A 170 -21.70 8.52 -4.07
C ARG A 170 -21.34 9.82 -3.34
N ASN A 171 -20.44 10.62 -3.89
CA ASN A 171 -19.92 11.85 -3.27
C ASN A 171 -19.34 11.61 -1.86
N LYS A 172 -18.64 10.48 -1.66
CA LYS A 172 -18.06 10.09 -0.37
C LYS A 172 -16.54 10.17 -0.38
N ILE A 173 -15.99 10.50 0.78
CA ILE A 173 -14.57 10.43 1.06
C ILE A 173 -14.35 9.55 2.28
N PHE A 174 -13.24 8.82 2.26
CA PHE A 174 -12.84 7.88 3.29
C PHE A 174 -11.45 8.25 3.79
N TRP A 175 -11.28 8.29 5.11
CA TRP A 175 -9.97 8.55 5.69
C TRP A 175 -9.80 7.84 7.04
N ALA A 176 -8.55 7.65 7.43
CA ALA A 176 -8.19 7.07 8.72
C ALA A 176 -7.32 8.04 9.49
N ASN A 177 -7.47 8.10 10.82
CA ASN A 177 -6.57 8.90 11.64
C ASN A 177 -5.22 8.16 11.80
N ALA A 178 -4.15 8.71 11.23
CA ALA A 178 -2.83 8.07 11.23
C ALA A 178 -2.02 8.32 12.50
N HIS A 179 -2.31 9.40 13.26
CA HIS A 179 -1.46 9.89 14.35
C HIS A 179 -2.09 9.86 15.73
N ASP A 180 -3.41 9.80 15.85
CA ASP A 180 -4.06 9.63 17.15
C ASP A 180 -3.93 8.16 17.59
N SER A 181 -3.00 7.90 18.52
CA SER A 181 -2.75 6.56 19.04
C SER A 181 -3.96 5.98 19.76
N ASP A 182 -4.85 6.83 20.28
CA ASP A 182 -5.91 6.44 21.18
C ASP A 182 -7.25 6.32 20.44
N LYS A 183 -7.38 6.97 19.26
CA LYS A 183 -8.56 6.90 18.38
C LYS A 183 -8.20 6.62 16.92
N ARG A 184 -7.73 5.40 16.63
CA ARG A 184 -7.53 4.87 15.26
C ARG A 184 -8.86 4.49 14.62
N GLU A 185 -9.67 5.51 14.36
CA GLU A 185 -11.00 5.38 13.79
C GLU A 185 -10.95 5.58 12.28
N PHE A 186 -11.79 4.82 11.58
CA PHE A 186 -11.99 4.95 10.15
C PHE A 186 -13.28 5.74 9.91
N TRP A 187 -13.21 6.74 9.05
CA TRP A 187 -14.25 7.73 8.87
C TRP A 187 -14.69 7.81 7.42
N GLU A 188 -15.95 8.17 7.25
CA GLU A 188 -16.45 8.68 5.97
C GLU A 188 -17.28 9.95 6.16
N SER A 189 -17.34 10.77 5.13
CA SER A 189 -18.17 11.96 5.03
C SER A 189 -18.35 12.36 3.57
N ASP A 190 -19.08 13.44 3.35
CA ASP A 190 -19.11 14.13 2.07
C ASP A 190 -17.88 15.06 1.92
N LEU A 191 -17.64 15.60 0.72
CA LEU A 191 -16.52 16.54 0.47
C LEU A 191 -16.61 17.85 1.25
N SER A 192 -17.80 18.21 1.75
CA SER A 192 -18.04 19.34 2.64
C SER A 192 -17.66 19.06 4.10
N GLY A 193 -17.36 17.80 4.45
CA GLY A 193 -17.20 17.36 5.85
C GLY A 193 -18.52 17.06 6.57
N GLU A 194 -19.66 17.26 5.90
CA GLU A 194 -20.99 16.91 6.42
C GLU A 194 -21.23 15.40 6.38
N ASN A 195 -22.26 14.93 7.10
CA ASN A 195 -22.63 13.51 7.18
C ASN A 195 -21.47 12.60 7.64
N LYS A 196 -20.60 13.15 8.49
CA LYS A 196 -19.45 12.43 9.04
C LYS A 196 -19.93 11.26 9.92
N ARG A 197 -19.52 10.03 9.58
CA ARG A 197 -19.79 8.82 10.35
C ARG A 197 -18.53 7.98 10.53
N SER A 198 -18.40 7.35 11.69
CA SER A 198 -17.36 6.35 11.91
C SER A 198 -17.80 5.01 11.32
N ILE A 199 -16.87 4.34 10.65
CA ILE A 199 -17.06 2.99 10.15
C ILE A 199 -16.46 2.05 11.20
N PRO A 200 -17.28 1.24 11.88
CA PRO A 200 -16.79 0.32 12.88
C PRO A 200 -15.94 -0.75 12.19
N LEU A 201 -14.64 -0.72 12.46
CA LEU A 201 -13.74 -1.80 12.09
C LEU A 201 -13.74 -2.81 13.23
N LYS A 202 -13.79 -4.09 12.88
CA LYS A 202 -13.66 -5.20 13.83
C LYS A 202 -12.36 -5.11 14.64
N THR A 203 -11.34 -4.47 14.08
CA THR A 203 -10.03 -4.29 14.69
C THR A 203 -9.41 -2.96 14.28
N THR A 204 -8.47 -2.44 15.07
CA THR A 204 -7.81 -1.16 14.78
C THR A 204 -6.50 -1.36 14.03
N PHE A 205 -6.32 -0.62 12.93
CA PHE A 205 -5.14 -0.70 12.08
C PHE A 205 -4.38 0.62 12.08
N ASN A 206 -3.06 0.57 11.88
CA ASN A 206 -2.28 1.78 11.60
C ASN A 206 -2.29 2.00 10.08
N ILE A 207 -3.40 2.55 9.58
CA ILE A 207 -3.59 2.76 8.16
C ILE A 207 -2.73 3.92 7.70
N ILE A 208 -1.79 3.63 6.79
CA ILE A 208 -0.91 4.65 6.22
C ILE A 208 -1.24 5.01 4.78
N LEU A 209 -1.98 4.13 4.09
CA LEU A 209 -2.41 4.30 2.71
C LEU A 209 -3.83 3.73 2.54
N LEU A 210 -4.61 4.36 1.66
CA LEU A 210 -5.97 3.97 1.31
C LEU A 210 -6.18 4.09 -0.20
N SER A 211 -6.90 3.12 -0.75
CA SER A 211 -7.44 3.17 -2.10
C SER A 211 -8.82 2.52 -2.13
N PHE A 212 -9.69 2.96 -3.03
CA PHE A 212 -11.07 2.50 -3.12
C PHE A 212 -11.34 1.88 -4.50
N ASP A 213 -11.89 0.69 -4.49
CA ASP A 213 -12.44 0.00 -5.65
C ASP A 213 -13.94 0.30 -5.70
N TRP A 214 -14.30 1.23 -6.57
CA TRP A 214 -15.68 1.67 -6.77
C TRP A 214 -16.52 0.65 -7.54
N ILE A 215 -15.90 -0.35 -8.19
CA ILE A 215 -16.61 -1.37 -8.95
C ILE A 215 -17.15 -2.41 -7.97
N ALA A 216 -16.29 -3.01 -7.14
CA ALA A 216 -16.68 -4.04 -6.17
C ALA A 216 -16.93 -3.51 -4.75
N ASN A 217 -16.92 -2.19 -4.54
CA ASN A 217 -17.21 -1.54 -3.27
C ASN A 217 -16.27 -1.99 -2.12
N ASN A 218 -14.99 -2.08 -2.44
CA ASN A 218 -13.94 -2.56 -1.53
C ASN A 218 -12.92 -1.46 -1.25
N LEU A 219 -12.42 -1.40 -0.02
CA LEU A 219 -11.30 -0.54 0.37
C LEU A 219 -10.05 -1.37 0.54
N TYR A 220 -8.96 -0.87 -0.02
CA TYR A 220 -7.63 -1.43 0.12
C TYR A 220 -6.83 -0.50 1.02
N TYR A 221 -6.17 -1.09 2.02
CA TYR A 221 -5.44 -0.33 3.02
C TYR A 221 -4.10 -0.99 3.32
N GLU A 222 -3.13 -0.17 3.70
CA GLU A 222 -1.87 -0.68 4.25
C GLU A 222 -1.81 -0.45 5.75
N ASP A 223 -1.57 -1.53 6.49
CA ASP A 223 -1.30 -1.48 7.92
C ASP A 223 0.21 -1.48 8.20
N ARG A 224 0.70 -0.36 8.75
CA ARG A 224 2.10 -0.17 9.12
C ARG A 224 2.57 -1.12 10.24
N ILE A 225 1.69 -1.46 11.19
CA ILE A 225 2.07 -2.33 12.32
C ILE A 225 2.17 -3.78 11.85
N ALA A 226 1.15 -4.24 11.11
CA ALA A 226 1.16 -5.59 10.56
C ALA A 226 2.12 -5.78 9.37
N ARG A 227 2.59 -4.69 8.76
CA ARG A 227 3.33 -4.68 7.48
C ARG A 227 2.60 -5.54 6.45
N SER A 228 1.33 -5.20 6.24
CA SER A 228 0.44 -5.96 5.37
C SER A 228 -0.50 -5.05 4.60
N ILE A 229 -0.89 -5.48 3.40
CA ILE A 229 -1.99 -4.87 2.65
C ILE A 229 -3.25 -5.71 2.92
N GLY A 230 -4.29 -5.02 3.37
CA GLY A 230 -5.60 -5.59 3.68
C GLY A 230 -6.70 -5.05 2.77
N ILE A 231 -7.80 -5.78 2.76
CA ILE A 231 -9.04 -5.42 2.07
C ILE A 231 -10.16 -5.35 3.10
N LEU A 232 -11.02 -4.35 2.97
CA LEU A 232 -12.28 -4.20 3.69
C LEU A 232 -13.42 -4.08 2.69
N SER A 233 -14.33 -5.06 2.69
CA SER A 233 -15.57 -4.94 1.92
C SER A 233 -16.54 -4.01 2.64
N LEU A 234 -17.03 -2.99 1.95
CA LEU A 234 -18.02 -2.07 2.52
C LEU A 234 -19.43 -2.69 2.57
N ASP A 235 -19.72 -3.69 1.74
CA ASP A 235 -21.03 -4.34 1.65
C ASP A 235 -21.33 -5.20 2.88
N ASN A 236 -20.38 -6.04 3.31
CA ASN A 236 -20.59 -7.00 4.39
C ASN A 236 -19.66 -6.79 5.61
N ARG A 237 -18.88 -5.71 5.60
CA ARG A 237 -17.95 -5.34 6.69
C ARG A 237 -16.94 -6.44 7.05
N ARG A 238 -16.61 -7.31 6.09
CA ARG A 238 -15.56 -8.33 6.24
C ARG A 238 -14.22 -7.80 5.79
N GLN A 239 -13.18 -8.32 6.42
CA GLN A 239 -11.80 -7.93 6.17
C GLN A 239 -10.91 -9.14 5.93
N CYS A 240 -9.92 -9.00 5.06
CA CYS A 240 -8.90 -10.01 4.81
C CYS A 240 -7.54 -9.35 4.56
N ARG A 241 -6.47 -10.14 4.63
CA ARG A 241 -5.12 -9.71 4.23
C ARG A 241 -4.74 -10.41 2.95
N ILE A 242 -4.20 -9.65 1.99
CA ILE A 242 -3.77 -10.17 0.68
C ILE A 242 -2.25 -10.28 0.57
N ILE A 243 -1.52 -9.38 1.24
CA ILE A 243 -0.06 -9.37 1.26
C ILE A 243 0.36 -9.27 2.72
N THR A 244 1.06 -10.29 3.22
CA THR A 244 1.50 -10.38 4.62
C THR A 244 3.01 -10.42 4.80
N THR A 245 3.77 -10.53 3.71
CA THR A 245 5.23 -10.64 3.70
C THR A 245 5.84 -9.79 2.58
N GLY A 246 7.11 -9.41 2.72
CA GLY A 246 7.86 -8.71 1.67
C GLY A 246 7.65 -7.19 1.59
N LEU A 247 6.85 -6.61 2.48
CA LEU A 247 6.65 -5.15 2.56
C LEU A 247 7.75 -4.51 3.43
N THR A 248 8.65 -3.76 2.80
CA THR A 248 9.74 -3.04 3.47
C THR A 248 9.38 -1.57 3.71
N LYS A 249 9.20 -0.81 2.62
CA LYS A 249 8.77 0.59 2.61
C LYS A 249 7.98 0.89 1.33
N THR A 250 6.69 1.08 1.49
CA THR A 250 5.73 1.48 0.45
C THR A 250 5.53 2.99 0.52
N PHE A 251 5.49 3.64 -0.63
CA PHE A 251 5.27 5.08 -0.72
C PHE A 251 3.86 5.42 -1.22
N SER A 252 3.22 4.56 -2.02
CA SER A 252 1.87 4.74 -2.53
C SER A 252 1.21 3.41 -2.92
N ILE A 253 -0.12 3.38 -2.93
CA ILE A 253 -0.96 2.30 -3.46
C ILE A 253 -1.98 2.97 -4.38
N ALA A 254 -1.98 2.56 -5.65
CA ALA A 254 -2.99 2.94 -6.64
C ALA A 254 -3.68 1.68 -7.15
N LEU A 255 -4.99 1.75 -7.34
CA LEU A 255 -5.78 0.71 -7.99
C LEU A 255 -6.05 1.22 -9.41
N ASP A 256 -5.63 0.44 -10.40
CA ASP A 256 -5.46 0.78 -11.83
C ASP A 256 -4.08 1.35 -12.23
N PRO A 257 -3.22 0.53 -12.87
CA PRO A 257 -1.85 0.86 -13.26
C PRO A 257 -1.67 1.09 -14.77
N LEU A 258 -2.69 1.53 -15.54
CA LEU A 258 -2.55 1.77 -17.00
C LEU A 258 -1.38 2.71 -17.37
N VAL A 259 -0.78 3.40 -16.41
CA VAL A 259 0.46 4.16 -16.58
C VAL A 259 1.37 3.99 -15.37
N GLY A 260 2.56 3.42 -15.59
CA GLY A 260 3.69 3.56 -14.66
C GLY A 260 4.32 4.94 -14.87
N PHE A 261 4.33 5.78 -13.84
CA PHE A 261 5.05 7.05 -13.88
C PHE A 261 6.41 6.89 -13.22
N GLU A 262 7.47 7.17 -13.98
CA GLU A 262 8.81 7.41 -13.45
C GLU A 262 8.98 8.92 -13.28
N ILE A 263 9.29 9.36 -12.06
CA ILE A 263 9.52 10.78 -11.75
C ILE A 263 10.98 10.94 -11.37
N ILE A 264 11.73 11.61 -12.23
CA ILE A 264 13.07 12.09 -11.91
C ILE A 264 12.88 13.40 -11.13
N ALA A 265 13.04 13.34 -9.80
CA ALA A 265 12.99 14.52 -8.94
C ALA A 265 14.42 15.01 -8.64
N GLY A 266 14.72 16.26 -8.98
CA GLY A 266 15.97 16.92 -8.58
C GLY A 266 16.14 18.30 -9.22
N GLY A 267 16.34 19.34 -8.39
CA GLY A 267 16.65 20.69 -8.83
C GLY A 267 16.19 21.78 -7.85
N ASN A 268 16.64 23.02 -8.04
CA ASN A 268 16.34 24.16 -7.14
C ASN A 268 14.85 24.52 -7.06
N TYR A 269 14.04 24.15 -8.07
CA TYR A 269 12.62 24.45 -8.13
C TYR A 269 11.72 23.41 -7.44
N ILE A 270 12.20 22.17 -7.25
CA ILE A 270 11.45 21.05 -6.63
C ILE A 270 12.35 20.39 -5.58
N PRO A 271 12.60 21.06 -4.43
CA PRO A 271 13.54 20.57 -3.43
C PRO A 271 13.05 19.33 -2.67
N SER A 272 11.73 19.17 -2.44
CA SER A 272 11.22 18.04 -1.65
C SER A 272 9.78 17.65 -1.99
N PRO A 273 9.54 17.00 -3.15
CA PRO A 273 8.21 16.53 -3.53
C PRO A 273 7.81 15.31 -2.68
N VAL A 274 6.67 15.41 -1.97
CA VAL A 274 6.19 14.34 -1.06
C VAL A 274 4.93 13.63 -1.53
N ALA A 275 4.13 14.27 -2.38
CA ALA A 275 2.94 13.68 -2.97
C ALA A 275 2.68 14.30 -4.34
N ILE A 276 2.18 13.50 -5.27
CA ILE A 276 1.84 13.91 -6.63
C ILE A 276 0.53 13.27 -7.08
N THR A 277 -0.23 14.00 -7.88
CA THR A 277 -1.44 13.54 -8.57
C THR A 277 -1.56 14.25 -9.91
N HIS A 278 -2.35 13.71 -10.82
CA HIS A 278 -2.57 14.30 -12.14
C HIS A 278 -4.07 14.39 -12.46
N PHE A 279 -4.44 15.33 -13.31
CA PHE A 279 -5.77 15.43 -13.89
C PHE A 279 -5.69 16.21 -15.20
N GLU A 280 -6.27 15.64 -16.26
CA GLU A 280 -6.15 16.17 -17.63
C GLU A 280 -4.66 16.42 -17.99
N SER A 281 -4.33 17.54 -18.62
CA SER A 281 -2.97 17.94 -18.97
C SER A 281 -2.14 18.50 -17.81
N HIS A 282 -2.62 18.42 -16.56
CA HIS A 282 -1.96 19.05 -15.41
C HIS A 282 -1.42 18.05 -14.39
N LEU A 283 -0.24 18.36 -13.85
CA LEU A 283 0.38 17.71 -12.70
C LEU A 283 0.25 18.60 -11.48
N PHE A 284 0.00 17.99 -10.34
CA PHE A 284 -0.13 18.65 -9.04
C PHE A 284 0.75 17.94 -8.03
N TRP A 285 1.60 18.66 -7.31
CA TRP A 285 2.42 18.06 -6.26
C TRP A 285 2.55 18.96 -5.03
N ALA A 286 2.75 18.32 -3.89
CA ALA A 286 3.05 18.97 -2.62
C ALA A 286 4.56 18.98 -2.41
N ASP A 287 5.11 20.16 -2.11
CA ASP A 287 6.51 20.32 -1.72
C ASP A 287 6.60 20.56 -0.21
N LEU A 288 7.28 19.65 0.48
CA LEU A 288 7.39 19.66 1.94
C LEU A 288 8.26 20.81 2.44
N HIS A 289 9.32 21.15 1.72
CA HIS A 289 10.25 22.20 2.15
C HIS A 289 9.62 23.58 1.95
N LYS A 290 8.89 23.77 0.85
CA LYS A 290 8.21 25.05 0.55
C LYS A 290 6.88 25.20 1.27
N GLY A 291 6.22 24.12 1.69
CA GLY A 291 4.87 24.18 2.26
C GLY A 291 3.81 24.60 1.25
N LYS A 292 4.01 24.24 -0.03
CA LYS A 292 3.19 24.69 -1.16
C LYS A 292 2.64 23.51 -1.96
N ILE A 293 1.54 23.77 -2.67
CA ILE A 293 1.08 22.90 -3.76
C ILE A 293 1.34 23.62 -5.08
N MET A 294 2.06 22.93 -5.94
CA MET A 294 2.45 23.41 -7.26
C MET A 294 1.59 22.73 -8.32
N LYS A 295 1.35 23.45 -9.42
CA LYS A 295 0.64 22.97 -10.62
C LYS A 295 1.46 23.29 -11.85
N MET A 296 1.55 22.33 -12.79
CA MET A 296 2.26 22.51 -14.05
C MET A 296 1.57 21.72 -15.17
N ASN A 297 1.72 22.15 -16.41
CA ASN A 297 1.31 21.35 -17.56
C ASN A 297 2.29 20.18 -17.75
N LYS A 298 1.77 18.97 -18.00
CA LYS A 298 2.58 17.75 -18.26
C LYS A 298 3.61 17.96 -19.37
N ASN A 299 3.24 18.69 -20.43
CA ASN A 299 4.08 18.94 -21.60
C ASN A 299 4.66 20.38 -21.60
N GLY A 300 4.45 21.12 -20.52
CA GLY A 300 4.92 22.50 -20.40
C GLY A 300 6.35 22.56 -19.91
N SER A 301 7.01 23.68 -20.18
CA SER A 301 8.27 24.03 -19.53
C SER A 301 8.03 24.68 -18.17
N ILE A 302 9.11 24.95 -17.43
CA ILE A 302 9.10 25.57 -16.09
C ILE A 302 8.31 26.90 -16.07
N SER A 303 8.16 27.59 -17.20
CA SER A 303 7.35 28.82 -17.31
C SER A 303 5.86 28.62 -17.04
N THR A 304 5.36 27.39 -17.17
CA THR A 304 3.96 27.03 -16.87
C THR A 304 3.72 26.64 -15.41
N LEU A 305 4.76 26.73 -14.58
CA LEU A 305 4.70 26.45 -13.15
C LEU A 305 3.87 27.51 -12.42
N THR A 306 2.85 27.06 -11.71
CA THR A 306 1.96 27.92 -10.93
C THR A 306 1.86 27.41 -9.50
N GLU A 307 1.81 28.34 -8.54
CA GLU A 307 1.56 28.04 -7.13
C GLU A 307 0.07 28.16 -6.86
N ILE A 308 -0.59 27.08 -6.43
CA ILE A 308 -2.05 27.06 -6.18
C ILE A 308 -2.42 27.02 -4.70
N TYR A 309 -1.46 26.72 -3.83
CA TYR A 309 -1.66 26.75 -2.38
C TYR A 309 -0.36 27.11 -1.68
N HIS A 310 -0.46 27.97 -0.68
CA HIS A 310 0.65 28.39 0.16
C HIS A 310 0.21 28.51 1.62
N ASN A 311 0.77 27.66 2.49
CA ASN A 311 0.61 27.84 3.93
C ASN A 311 1.79 27.22 4.69
N THR A 312 2.60 28.08 5.31
CA THR A 312 3.78 27.67 6.09
C THR A 312 3.43 26.92 7.37
N SER A 313 2.22 27.11 7.89
CA SER A 313 1.75 26.46 9.13
C SER A 313 0.97 25.16 8.88
N GLU A 314 0.47 24.94 7.66
CA GLU A 314 -0.33 23.78 7.25
C GLU A 314 0.30 23.11 6.04
N ILE A 315 1.41 22.40 6.29
CA ILE A 315 2.24 21.81 5.24
C ILE A 315 1.45 20.67 4.58
N PRO A 316 1.21 20.73 3.25
CA PRO A 316 0.53 19.68 2.52
C PRO A 316 1.43 18.45 2.39
N GLN A 317 0.90 17.25 2.62
CA GLN A 317 1.69 16.02 2.64
C GLN A 317 1.11 14.90 1.79
N ARG A 318 -0.21 14.89 1.55
CA ARG A 318 -0.86 13.98 0.60
C ARG A 318 -1.88 14.72 -0.25
N LEU A 319 -1.99 14.33 -1.52
CA LEU A 319 -2.88 14.93 -2.50
C LEU A 319 -3.58 13.83 -3.29
N LYS A 320 -4.88 13.98 -3.55
CA LYS A 320 -5.64 13.20 -4.53
C LYS A 320 -6.63 14.10 -5.25
N ILE A 321 -6.97 13.75 -6.49
CA ILE A 321 -8.02 14.46 -7.23
C ILE A 321 -9.32 13.68 -7.14
N PHE A 322 -10.37 14.40 -6.78
CA PHE A 322 -11.75 13.94 -6.77
C PHE A 322 -12.44 14.38 -8.05
N HIS A 323 -12.77 13.41 -8.91
CA HIS A 323 -13.55 13.63 -10.12
C HIS A 323 -14.18 12.31 -10.60
N SER A 324 -15.35 12.37 -11.23
CA SER A 324 -16.07 11.19 -11.73
C SER A 324 -15.39 10.49 -12.90
N SER A 325 -14.59 11.20 -13.69
CA SER A 325 -13.84 10.63 -14.82
C SER A 325 -12.70 9.70 -14.39
N LEU A 326 -12.21 9.85 -13.16
CA LEU A 326 -11.21 8.97 -12.57
C LEU A 326 -11.80 7.63 -12.09
N GLN A 327 -13.14 7.52 -12.07
CA GLN A 327 -13.85 6.31 -11.66
C GLN A 327 -14.91 5.96 -12.70
N PRO A 328 -14.53 5.52 -13.92
CA PRO A 328 -15.50 5.18 -14.96
C PRO A 328 -16.45 4.05 -14.52
N GLN A 329 -17.65 4.07 -15.06
CA GLN A 329 -18.62 3.00 -14.84
C GLN A 329 -18.13 1.71 -15.51
N GLY A 330 -18.08 0.63 -14.73
CA GLY A 330 -17.65 -0.69 -15.19
C GLY A 330 -18.68 -1.76 -14.89
N ARG A 331 -18.69 -2.84 -15.68
CA ARG A 331 -19.48 -4.04 -15.34
C ARG A 331 -18.86 -4.65 -14.08
N ASN A 332 -19.64 -4.77 -13.01
CA ASN A 332 -19.18 -5.42 -11.79
C ASN A 332 -19.45 -6.95 -11.85
N PRO A 333 -18.42 -7.80 -12.05
CA PRO A 333 -18.58 -9.25 -12.06
C PRO A 333 -19.01 -9.82 -10.69
N CYS A 334 -18.67 -9.13 -9.60
CA CYS A 334 -19.05 -9.54 -8.24
C CYS A 334 -20.56 -9.50 -7.97
N LYS A 335 -21.35 -8.80 -8.77
CA LYS A 335 -22.82 -8.82 -8.64
C LYS A 335 -23.42 -10.19 -8.99
N GLN A 336 -22.77 -10.93 -9.89
CA GLN A 336 -23.19 -12.27 -10.32
C GLN A 336 -22.42 -13.38 -9.58
N ALA A 337 -21.33 -13.02 -8.91
CA ALA A 337 -20.50 -13.96 -8.16
C ALA A 337 -21.24 -14.49 -6.92
N LYS A 338 -21.12 -15.80 -6.68
CA LYS A 338 -21.65 -16.48 -5.48
C LYS A 338 -20.60 -16.61 -4.38
N CYS A 339 -19.83 -15.54 -4.13
CA CYS A 339 -18.81 -15.56 -3.08
C CYS A 339 -19.45 -15.58 -1.69
N GLN A 340 -19.02 -16.48 -0.80
CA GLN A 340 -19.54 -16.55 0.57
C GLN A 340 -19.10 -15.33 1.42
N HIS A 341 -17.85 -14.88 1.24
CA HIS A 341 -17.26 -13.79 2.02
C HIS A 341 -17.02 -12.54 1.16
N ILE A 342 -15.80 -12.32 0.66
CA ILE A 342 -15.42 -11.09 -0.05
C ILE A 342 -15.26 -11.42 -1.53
N CYS A 343 -15.74 -10.54 -2.42
CA CYS A 343 -15.47 -10.64 -3.85
C CYS A 343 -14.57 -9.49 -4.29
N VAL A 344 -13.55 -9.80 -5.08
CA VAL A 344 -12.64 -8.80 -5.65
C VAL A 344 -12.59 -8.93 -7.17
N VAL A 345 -12.46 -7.80 -7.85
CA VAL A 345 -12.24 -7.76 -9.29
C VAL A 345 -10.81 -8.19 -9.59
N THR A 346 -10.60 -8.99 -10.64
CA THR A 346 -9.27 -9.43 -11.09
C THR A 346 -9.03 -9.09 -12.56
N HIS A 347 -7.87 -9.50 -13.07
CA HIS A 347 -7.41 -9.15 -14.41
C HIS A 347 -8.34 -9.72 -15.50
N THR A 348 -8.33 -9.09 -16.68
CA THR A 348 -9.19 -9.47 -17.82
C THR A 348 -8.91 -10.86 -18.41
N SER A 349 -7.81 -11.48 -17.98
CA SER A 349 -7.43 -12.85 -18.31
C SER A 349 -8.19 -13.91 -17.51
N ASP A 350 -8.86 -13.50 -16.42
CA ASP A 350 -9.61 -14.40 -15.56
C ASP A 350 -11.09 -14.45 -16.00
N ASN A 351 -11.64 -15.64 -16.28
CA ASN A 351 -13.06 -15.88 -16.57
C ASN A 351 -13.63 -15.14 -17.80
N ASP A 352 -12.91 -15.14 -18.93
CA ASP A 352 -13.38 -14.62 -20.24
C ASP A 352 -13.89 -13.15 -20.21
N GLY A 353 -13.16 -12.26 -19.54
CA GLY A 353 -13.48 -10.84 -19.43
C GLY A 353 -12.93 -10.25 -18.13
N LEU A 354 -13.49 -9.12 -17.65
CA LEU A 354 -13.14 -8.59 -16.33
C LEU A 354 -13.49 -9.63 -15.25
N GLY A 355 -12.45 -10.31 -14.73
CA GLY A 355 -12.60 -11.45 -13.84
C GLY A 355 -12.94 -11.08 -12.41
N TYR A 356 -13.22 -12.11 -11.61
CA TYR A 356 -13.40 -11.97 -10.17
C TYR A 356 -12.81 -13.16 -9.43
N ARG A 357 -12.44 -12.94 -8.15
CA ARG A 357 -12.06 -14.01 -7.21
C ARG A 357 -12.76 -13.79 -5.87
N CYS A 358 -13.05 -14.89 -5.19
CA CYS A 358 -13.57 -14.84 -3.83
C CYS A 358 -12.43 -14.96 -2.82
N LEU A 359 -12.47 -14.12 -1.80
CA LEU A 359 -11.55 -14.11 -0.68
C LEU A 359 -12.29 -14.39 0.63
N CYS A 360 -11.58 -14.99 1.58
CA CYS A 360 -12.12 -15.33 2.88
C CYS A 360 -11.71 -14.32 3.95
N GLU A 361 -12.61 -14.07 4.91
CA GLU A 361 -12.32 -13.26 6.08
C GLU A 361 -11.17 -13.86 6.92
N ILE A 362 -10.45 -13.01 7.66
CA ILE A 362 -9.43 -13.43 8.63
C ILE A 362 -9.97 -14.57 9.51
N GLY A 363 -9.22 -15.67 9.60
CA GLY A 363 -9.65 -16.89 10.32
C GLY A 363 -10.19 -18.01 9.41
N PHE A 364 -10.39 -17.73 8.12
CA PHE A 364 -10.95 -18.67 7.15
C PHE A 364 -10.03 -18.82 5.93
N ILE A 365 -10.07 -20.00 5.31
CA ILE A 365 -9.38 -20.32 4.05
C ILE A 365 -10.39 -20.76 2.99
N PRO A 366 -10.10 -20.54 1.69
CA PRO A 366 -11.00 -20.97 0.63
C PRO A 366 -11.08 -22.49 0.57
N ASP A 367 -12.30 -22.99 0.33
CA ASP A 367 -12.55 -24.40 0.06
C ASP A 367 -12.10 -24.79 -1.37
N SER A 368 -12.14 -26.08 -1.69
CA SER A 368 -11.89 -26.68 -3.00
C SER A 368 -12.54 -25.94 -4.17
N ASN A 369 -13.79 -25.49 -4.00
CA ASN A 369 -14.54 -24.75 -5.02
C ASN A 369 -14.16 -23.25 -5.11
N GLN A 370 -13.30 -22.73 -4.23
CA GLN A 370 -12.86 -21.33 -4.14
C GLN A 370 -13.97 -20.28 -3.96
N LEU A 371 -15.23 -20.68 -3.85
CA LEU A 371 -16.39 -19.80 -3.58
C LEU A 371 -16.73 -19.73 -2.09
N ASN A 372 -16.55 -20.86 -1.40
CA ASN A 372 -16.85 -21.05 0.01
C ASN A 372 -15.58 -20.93 0.87
N CYS A 373 -15.79 -20.65 2.15
CA CYS A 373 -14.75 -20.40 3.14
C CYS A 373 -14.91 -21.35 4.33
N THR A 374 -13.83 -22.03 4.68
CA THR A 374 -13.77 -22.97 5.81
C THR A 374 -12.96 -22.36 6.97
N ARG A 375 -13.42 -22.56 8.20
CA ARG A 375 -12.75 -22.01 9.39
C ARG A 375 -11.46 -22.78 9.65
N VAL A 376 -10.35 -22.07 9.89
CA VAL A 376 -9.08 -22.71 10.25
C VAL A 376 -9.13 -23.14 11.72
N THR A 377 -8.98 -24.45 11.95
CA THR A 377 -8.97 -25.04 13.29
C THR A 377 -7.58 -25.44 13.78
N LYS A 378 -6.61 -25.56 12.87
CA LYS A 378 -5.24 -25.98 13.16
C LYS A 378 -4.25 -24.98 12.59
N PHE A 379 -3.42 -24.41 13.46
CA PHE A 379 -2.47 -23.37 13.09
C PHE A 379 -1.34 -23.26 14.10
N ILE A 380 -0.23 -22.66 13.66
CA ILE A 380 0.85 -22.22 14.53
C ILE A 380 0.56 -20.78 14.92
N LEU A 381 0.44 -20.52 16.21
CA LEU A 381 0.34 -19.18 16.77
C LEU A 381 1.74 -18.70 17.16
N PHE A 382 2.11 -17.49 16.72
CA PHE A 382 3.35 -16.86 17.15
C PHE A 382 3.17 -15.36 17.31
N SER A 383 3.99 -14.75 18.16
CA SER A 383 4.01 -13.30 18.34
C SER A 383 5.17 -12.68 17.56
N LYS A 384 4.93 -11.48 17.03
CA LYS A 384 5.97 -10.48 16.75
C LYS A 384 5.78 -9.35 17.76
N ARG A 385 6.79 -8.50 17.92
CA ARG A 385 6.86 -7.39 18.92
C ARG A 385 5.51 -6.83 19.41
N ARG A 386 4.56 -6.51 18.51
CA ARG A 386 3.26 -5.87 18.83
C ARG A 386 2.04 -6.59 18.26
N LEU A 387 2.17 -7.82 17.78
CA LEU A 387 1.05 -8.52 17.13
C LEU A 387 1.19 -10.03 17.23
N PHE A 388 0.06 -10.71 17.13
CA PHE A 388 0.00 -12.14 16.92
C PHE A 388 -0.19 -12.44 15.44
N LYS A 389 0.36 -13.57 15.00
CA LYS A 389 0.17 -14.13 13.67
C LYS A 389 -0.20 -15.58 13.83
N GLY A 390 -1.14 -16.03 13.00
CA GLY A 390 -1.49 -17.44 12.89
C GLY A 390 -1.12 -17.94 11.50
N LEU A 391 -0.41 -19.07 11.44
CA LEU A 391 -0.08 -19.74 10.19
C LEU A 391 -0.85 -21.04 10.11
N PRO A 392 -1.74 -21.20 9.11
CA PRO A 392 -2.31 -22.50 8.81
C PRO A 392 -1.21 -23.52 8.54
N LEU A 393 -1.43 -24.76 8.97
CA LEU A 393 -0.47 -25.86 8.75
C LEU A 393 -0.39 -26.29 7.27
N ASP A 394 -1.41 -25.98 6.47
CA ASP A 394 -1.40 -26.27 5.03
C ASP A 394 -0.49 -25.28 4.29
N ARG A 395 0.61 -25.83 3.76
CA ARG A 395 1.65 -25.08 3.01
C ARG A 395 1.10 -24.30 1.82
N LYS A 396 -0.04 -24.70 1.23
CA LYS A 396 -0.68 -23.97 0.14
C LYS A 396 -1.11 -22.55 0.56
N PHE A 397 -1.42 -22.35 1.84
CA PHE A 397 -1.97 -21.11 2.37
C PHE A 397 -1.01 -20.38 3.31
N SER A 398 0.03 -21.05 3.84
CA SER A 398 0.91 -20.53 4.89
C SER A 398 1.66 -19.22 4.56
N ILE A 399 1.82 -18.83 3.29
CA ILE A 399 2.65 -17.66 2.94
C ILE A 399 1.84 -16.35 3.05
N ASN A 400 0.54 -16.38 2.77
CA ASN A 400 -0.31 -15.18 2.68
C ASN A 400 -1.53 -15.17 3.61
N ALA A 401 -1.83 -16.27 4.28
CA ALA A 401 -2.97 -16.37 5.20
C ALA A 401 -2.53 -16.10 6.63
N ASP A 402 -2.66 -14.85 7.08
CA ASP A 402 -2.65 -14.53 8.50
C ASP A 402 -4.08 -14.63 9.05
N ILE A 403 -4.28 -15.59 9.94
CA ILE A 403 -5.60 -15.92 10.48
C ILE A 403 -5.91 -15.24 11.82
N ILE A 404 -4.95 -14.49 12.38
CA ILE A 404 -5.15 -13.81 13.66
C ILE A 404 -5.54 -12.35 13.43
N PRO A 405 -6.72 -11.93 13.90
CA PRO A 405 -7.11 -10.52 13.88
C PRO A 405 -6.12 -9.68 14.70
N PRO A 406 -5.80 -8.45 14.26
CA PRO A 406 -4.90 -7.60 15.05
C PRO A 406 -5.54 -7.17 16.37
N LEU A 407 -4.67 -6.89 17.35
CA LEU A 407 -5.09 -6.46 18.69
C LEU A 407 -5.80 -5.08 18.64
N PRO A 408 -6.81 -4.85 19.49
CA PRO A 408 -7.47 -3.55 19.64
C PRO A 408 -6.56 -2.41 20.13
N ASN A 409 -7.04 -1.16 20.00
CA ASN A 409 -6.24 0.08 20.05
C ASN A 409 -5.61 0.42 21.41
N THR A 410 -5.92 -0.31 22.47
CA THR A 410 -5.30 -0.10 23.79
C THR A 410 -3.81 -0.41 23.81
N PHE A 411 -3.24 -0.97 22.72
CA PHE A 411 -1.80 -1.17 22.56
C PHE A 411 -1.10 -0.03 21.79
N SER A 412 -0.76 1.01 22.56
CA SER A 412 0.23 2.06 22.22
C SER A 412 1.52 1.51 21.59
N THR A 413 2.24 2.41 20.90
CA THR A 413 3.59 2.24 20.32
C THR A 413 4.60 1.58 21.27
N TYR A 414 4.38 1.57 22.59
CA TYR A 414 5.29 0.97 23.57
C TYR A 414 4.95 -0.47 23.99
N SER A 415 3.98 -1.13 23.35
CA SER A 415 3.69 -2.55 23.64
C SER A 415 4.81 -3.49 23.19
N TYR A 416 5.09 -4.52 24.00
CA TYR A 416 6.01 -5.61 23.69
C TYR A 416 5.47 -6.91 24.27
N ILE A 417 4.95 -7.79 23.40
CA ILE A 417 4.48 -9.11 23.81
C ILE A 417 5.70 -9.93 24.23
N ARG A 418 5.73 -10.33 25.51
CA ARG A 418 6.82 -11.08 26.11
C ARG A 418 6.57 -12.58 26.07
N SER A 419 5.42 -13.00 26.57
CA SER A 419 4.96 -14.39 26.59
C SER A 419 3.47 -14.46 26.32
N PHE A 420 3.00 -15.61 25.85
CA PHE A 420 1.59 -15.85 25.61
C PHE A 420 1.28 -17.33 25.67
N ASP A 421 0.01 -17.64 25.93
CA ASP A 421 -0.54 -18.99 25.83
C ASP A 421 -1.98 -18.91 25.27
N TYR A 422 -2.53 -20.03 24.81
CA TYR A 422 -3.77 -20.06 24.07
C TYR A 422 -4.72 -21.18 24.52
N THR A 423 -5.98 -20.82 24.68
CA THR A 423 -7.05 -21.77 24.96
C THR A 423 -7.92 -21.98 23.73
N ALA A 424 -7.98 -23.22 23.25
CA ALA A 424 -8.74 -23.57 22.04
C ALA A 424 -10.27 -23.62 22.25
N SER A 425 -10.74 -23.91 23.47
CA SER A 425 -12.17 -24.08 23.78
C SER A 425 -12.96 -22.78 23.68
N ASP A 426 -12.39 -21.66 24.12
CA ASP A 426 -12.98 -20.33 24.05
C ASP A 426 -12.29 -19.39 23.03
N GLN A 427 -11.22 -19.86 22.40
CA GLN A 427 -10.39 -19.14 21.44
C GLN A 427 -9.79 -17.85 22.04
N THR A 428 -9.27 -17.93 23.26
CA THR A 428 -8.67 -16.80 23.97
C THR A 428 -7.14 -16.91 24.00
N ILE A 429 -6.45 -15.83 23.61
CA ILE A 429 -5.01 -15.66 23.79
C ILE A 429 -4.80 -14.92 25.12
N TYR A 430 -4.05 -15.53 26.04
CA TYR A 430 -3.54 -14.87 27.23
C TYR A 430 -2.12 -14.42 26.93
N PHE A 431 -1.74 -13.20 27.33
CA PHE A 431 -0.39 -12.73 27.06
C PHE A 431 0.09 -11.66 28.03
N ALA A 432 1.38 -11.69 28.31
CA ALA A 432 2.08 -10.69 29.09
C ALA A 432 2.73 -9.65 28.17
N ASP A 433 2.46 -8.38 28.44
CA ASP A 433 3.15 -7.24 27.87
C ASP A 433 4.22 -6.74 28.85
N SER A 434 5.44 -6.51 28.35
CA SER A 434 6.58 -6.09 29.17
C SER A 434 6.36 -4.78 29.95
N TYR A 435 5.41 -3.93 29.53
CA TYR A 435 5.19 -2.60 30.08
C TYR A 435 3.77 -2.39 30.62
N LYS A 436 2.79 -3.20 30.18
CA LYS A 436 1.37 -2.99 30.50
C LYS A 436 0.75 -4.07 31.37
N GLY A 437 1.45 -5.18 31.59
CA GLY A 437 0.96 -6.29 32.40
C GLY A 437 0.29 -7.39 31.58
N LEU A 438 -0.64 -8.11 32.19
CA LEU A 438 -1.25 -9.34 31.68
C LEU A 438 -2.62 -9.06 31.07
N PHE A 439 -2.85 -9.59 29.87
CA PHE A 439 -4.09 -9.41 29.11
C PHE A 439 -4.68 -10.74 28.66
N LYS A 440 -5.98 -10.72 28.39
CA LYS A 440 -6.69 -11.76 27.63
C LYS A 440 -7.38 -11.16 26.41
N PHE A 441 -7.25 -11.81 25.27
CA PHE A 441 -7.82 -11.40 23.99
C PHE A 441 -8.62 -12.54 23.38
N ASN A 442 -9.93 -12.35 23.22
CA ASN A 442 -10.80 -13.35 22.63
C ASN A 442 -10.89 -13.17 21.10
N LEU A 443 -10.58 -14.22 20.33
CA LEU A 443 -10.54 -14.17 18.87
C LEU A 443 -11.93 -14.12 18.22
N ASN A 444 -13.00 -14.54 18.92
CA ASN A 444 -14.36 -14.50 18.38
C ASN A 444 -15.03 -13.14 18.64
N THR A 445 -14.95 -12.63 19.88
CA THR A 445 -15.56 -11.34 20.25
C THR A 445 -14.67 -10.16 19.94
N LEU A 446 -13.37 -10.39 19.71
CA LEU A 446 -12.34 -9.36 19.53
C LEU A 446 -12.19 -8.45 20.77
N GLU A 447 -12.68 -8.92 21.91
CA GLU A 447 -12.59 -8.20 23.17
C GLU A 447 -11.22 -8.42 23.81
N LEU A 448 -10.59 -7.32 24.20
CA LEU A 448 -9.37 -7.32 24.98
C LEU A 448 -9.67 -6.84 26.41
N LYS A 449 -9.27 -7.64 27.39
CA LYS A 449 -9.40 -7.32 28.81
C LYS A 449 -8.05 -7.38 29.52
N LEU A 450 -7.80 -6.41 30.38
CA LEU A 450 -6.69 -6.45 31.33
C LEU A 450 -7.01 -7.46 32.43
N VAL A 451 -6.03 -8.26 32.80
CA VAL A 451 -6.09 -9.26 33.87
C VAL A 451 -5.33 -8.76 35.09
N SER A 452 -4.07 -8.33 34.92
CA SER A 452 -3.27 -7.74 36.00
C SER A 452 -2.31 -6.68 35.46
N HIS A 453 -2.00 -5.67 36.28
CA HIS A 453 -0.96 -4.68 35.98
C HIS A 453 0.45 -5.18 36.37
N ASP A 454 0.55 -6.35 37.00
CA ASP A 454 1.81 -6.88 37.48
C ASP A 454 2.78 -7.19 36.33
N TYR A 455 4.08 -7.02 36.59
CA TYR A 455 5.11 -7.46 35.66
C TYR A 455 5.17 -9.00 35.63
N VAL A 456 4.92 -9.56 34.46
CA VAL A 456 4.88 -11.00 34.24
C VAL A 456 6.04 -11.42 33.34
N SER A 457 6.84 -12.39 33.79
CA SER A 457 7.98 -12.92 33.03
C SER A 457 7.55 -13.96 32.00
N ASP A 458 6.69 -14.90 32.41
CA ASP A 458 6.13 -15.96 31.56
C ASP A 458 4.76 -16.42 32.08
N ILE A 459 3.96 -17.06 31.23
CA ILE A 459 2.63 -17.60 31.59
C ILE A 459 2.39 -18.99 31.03
N SER A 460 1.55 -19.77 31.71
CA SER A 460 1.00 -21.00 31.13
C SER A 460 -0.43 -21.26 31.60
N VAL A 461 -1.28 -21.69 30.69
CA VAL A 461 -2.71 -21.91 30.93
C VAL A 461 -3.00 -23.39 31.15
N ASP A 462 -3.58 -23.71 32.31
CA ASP A 462 -4.26 -24.98 32.51
C ASP A 462 -5.71 -24.86 32.08
N TRP A 463 -5.96 -25.32 30.86
CA TRP A 463 -7.27 -25.31 30.23
C TRP A 463 -8.27 -26.27 30.88
N MET A 464 -7.82 -27.26 31.67
CA MET A 464 -8.73 -28.22 32.32
C MET A 464 -9.30 -27.64 33.61
N LEU A 465 -8.44 -27.07 34.46
CA LEU A 465 -8.88 -26.46 35.72
C LEU A 465 -9.25 -24.97 35.57
N ARG A 466 -9.09 -24.41 34.37
CA ARG A 466 -9.30 -22.98 34.07
C ARG A 466 -8.45 -22.09 34.97
N ASN A 467 -7.17 -22.45 35.12
CA ASN A 467 -6.19 -21.71 35.90
C ASN A 467 -5.11 -21.15 34.99
N LEU A 468 -4.59 -19.99 35.36
CA LEU A 468 -3.47 -19.33 34.71
C LEU A 468 -2.30 -19.27 35.68
N TYR A 469 -1.22 -19.95 35.32
CA TYR A 469 0.05 -19.88 36.04
C TYR A 469 0.83 -18.68 35.52
N VAL A 470 1.26 -17.82 36.42
CA VAL A 470 1.90 -16.54 36.13
C VAL A 470 3.23 -16.50 36.86
N ALA A 471 4.32 -16.47 36.11
CA ALA A 471 5.65 -16.24 36.66
C ALA A 471 5.92 -14.73 36.75
N SER A 472 6.43 -14.29 37.89
CA SER A 472 6.73 -12.89 38.17
C SER A 472 7.98 -12.76 39.02
N ARG A 473 8.40 -11.53 39.32
CA ARG A 473 9.52 -11.28 40.26
C ARG A 473 9.24 -11.74 41.69
N LEU A 474 7.97 -11.95 42.03
CA LEU A 474 7.54 -12.41 43.37
C LEU A 474 7.49 -13.94 43.46
N GLY A 475 7.74 -14.65 42.36
CA GLY A 475 7.58 -16.09 42.21
C GLY A 475 6.41 -16.46 41.32
N ILE A 476 5.84 -17.65 41.53
CA ILE A 476 4.77 -18.22 40.68
C ILE A 476 3.43 -18.07 41.38
N THR A 477 2.51 -17.38 40.71
CA THR A 477 1.13 -17.15 41.16
C THR A 477 0.16 -17.92 40.26
N VAL A 478 -0.82 -18.57 40.87
CA VAL A 478 -1.98 -19.15 40.17
C VAL A 478 -3.12 -18.15 40.23
N VAL A 479 -3.71 -17.84 39.08
CA VAL A 479 -4.85 -16.96 38.95
C VAL A 479 -5.99 -17.75 38.31
N ARG A 480 -7.18 -17.74 38.90
CA ARG A 480 -8.33 -18.40 38.28
C ARG A 480 -8.82 -17.59 37.08
N ILE A 481 -9.03 -18.24 35.94
CA ILE A 481 -9.42 -17.56 34.68
C ILE A 481 -10.82 -16.94 34.78
N ASP A 482 -11.72 -17.61 35.50
CA ASP A 482 -13.11 -17.19 35.67
C ASP A 482 -13.26 -16.05 36.68
N ASN A 483 -12.36 -15.96 37.65
CA ASN A 483 -12.32 -14.87 38.62
C ASN A 483 -10.87 -14.47 38.88
N VAL A 484 -10.46 -13.37 38.27
CA VAL A 484 -9.07 -12.89 38.27
C VAL A 484 -8.62 -12.43 39.67
N ASP A 485 -9.56 -12.08 40.54
CA ASP A 485 -9.26 -11.69 41.93
C ASP A 485 -8.87 -12.90 42.80
N ASP A 486 -9.26 -14.11 42.39
CA ASP A 486 -8.88 -15.36 43.06
C ASP A 486 -7.48 -15.79 42.60
N LYS A 487 -6.47 -15.26 43.31
CA LYS A 487 -5.06 -15.52 43.05
C LYS A 487 -4.32 -16.02 44.29
N ARG A 488 -3.42 -16.99 44.09
CA ARG A 488 -2.60 -17.58 45.15
C ARG A 488 -1.16 -17.78 44.70
N VAL A 489 -0.21 -17.30 45.49
CA VAL A 489 1.22 -17.59 45.30
C VAL A 489 1.48 -19.04 45.71
N ILE A 490 2.02 -19.84 44.77
CA ILE A 490 2.38 -21.24 45.02
C ILE A 490 3.87 -21.41 45.30
N ILE A 491 4.69 -20.52 44.76
CA ILE A 491 6.14 -20.45 45.02
C ILE A 491 6.50 -19.00 45.26
N SER A 492 7.14 -18.72 46.38
CA SER A 492 7.63 -17.41 46.77
C SER A 492 9.16 -17.38 46.82
N ASN A 493 9.76 -16.19 46.72
CA ASN A 493 11.20 -15.93 46.90
C ASN A 493 12.16 -16.54 45.85
N GLU A 494 11.64 -17.12 44.77
CA GLU A 494 12.40 -17.57 43.61
C GLU A 494 12.54 -16.40 42.61
N THR A 495 13.71 -15.74 42.58
CA THR A 495 13.92 -14.49 41.83
C THR A 495 14.26 -14.68 40.35
N SER A 496 14.30 -15.91 39.84
CA SER A 496 14.87 -16.24 38.52
C SER A 496 14.01 -17.11 37.61
N VAL A 497 12.69 -17.19 37.82
CA VAL A 497 11.82 -17.98 36.94
C VAL A 497 11.78 -17.35 35.54
N ARG A 498 12.44 -18.02 34.58
CA ARG A 498 12.56 -17.59 33.19
C ARG A 498 11.41 -18.11 32.33
N SER A 499 10.98 -19.35 32.54
CA SER A 499 9.86 -19.93 31.79
C SER A 499 9.06 -20.93 32.60
N ILE A 500 7.76 -21.02 32.30
CA ILE A 500 6.83 -21.97 32.89
C ILE A 500 5.99 -22.65 31.82
N VAL A 501 5.80 -23.97 31.95
CA VAL A 501 4.90 -24.74 31.10
C VAL A 501 4.09 -25.69 31.96
N CYS A 502 2.77 -25.65 31.85
CA CYS A 502 1.90 -26.60 32.53
C CYS A 502 1.58 -27.80 31.63
N HIS A 503 1.52 -28.98 32.25
CA HIS A 503 1.02 -30.19 31.61
C HIS A 503 -0.12 -30.75 32.47
N PRO A 504 -1.38 -30.53 32.07
CA PRO A 504 -2.51 -30.81 32.96
C PRO A 504 -2.87 -32.31 33.07
N TYR A 505 -2.37 -33.18 32.18
CA TYR A 505 -2.75 -34.61 32.10
C TYR A 505 -1.83 -35.65 32.78
N LYS A 506 -0.64 -35.28 33.26
CA LYS A 506 0.35 -36.25 33.77
C LYS A 506 0.85 -35.77 35.12
N GLY A 507 0.90 -36.61 36.16
CA GLY A 507 1.63 -36.43 37.45
C GLY A 507 2.90 -37.31 37.52
N ILE A 508 4.06 -36.83 38.03
CA ILE A 508 5.43 -37.33 37.71
C ILE A 508 5.61 -38.84 37.90
N GLN A 509 6.11 -39.54 36.86
CA GLN A 509 6.87 -40.78 37.02
C GLN A 509 8.36 -40.40 37.00
N ARG A 510 9.11 -40.95 37.95
CA ARG A 510 10.48 -40.58 38.36
C ARG A 510 11.55 -40.68 37.25
N SER A 511 11.20 -41.12 36.05
CA SER A 511 12.11 -41.43 34.94
C SER A 511 12.34 -40.29 33.92
N ASP A 512 11.60 -39.19 34.01
CA ASP A 512 11.67 -38.10 33.00
C ASP A 512 12.76 -37.03 33.32
N LEU A 513 13.52 -37.18 34.41
CA LEU A 513 14.51 -36.20 34.89
C LEU A 513 15.98 -36.55 34.57
N ASP A 514 16.23 -37.69 33.93
CA ASP A 514 17.59 -38.14 33.59
C ASP A 514 18.06 -37.53 32.26
N GLY A 515 18.33 -36.21 32.30
CA GLY A 515 18.94 -35.47 31.20
C GLY A 515 19.89 -34.42 31.76
N ASN A 516 21.12 -34.83 32.05
CA ASN A 516 22.20 -33.97 32.54
C ASN A 516 22.30 -32.67 31.71
N ASN A 517 22.22 -31.53 32.39
CA ASN A 517 22.44 -30.13 31.95
C ASN A 517 21.23 -29.19 31.84
N VAL A 518 20.02 -29.58 32.26
CA VAL A 518 18.88 -28.64 32.34
C VAL A 518 18.24 -28.68 33.73
N GLN A 519 18.39 -27.62 34.53
CA GLN A 519 17.66 -27.44 35.79
C GLN A 519 16.16 -27.25 35.49
N THR A 520 15.42 -28.36 35.42
CA THR A 520 13.97 -28.36 35.23
C THR A 520 13.33 -28.77 36.55
N LEU A 521 12.62 -27.86 37.21
CA LEU A 521 11.86 -28.19 38.42
C LEU A 521 10.44 -28.59 38.03
N GLY A 522 10.04 -29.82 38.35
CA GLY A 522 8.66 -30.29 38.23
C GLY A 522 7.90 -30.16 39.55
N ILE A 523 6.92 -29.27 39.62
CA ILE A 523 6.07 -29.11 40.81
C ILE A 523 4.79 -29.91 40.62
N THR A 524 4.51 -30.81 41.56
CA THR A 524 3.24 -31.53 41.63
C THR A 524 2.36 -30.85 42.67
N LEU A 525 1.25 -30.26 42.24
CA LEU A 525 0.27 -29.69 43.15
C LEU A 525 -0.56 -30.82 43.79
N ARG A 526 -1.38 -30.53 44.81
CA ARG A 526 -2.39 -31.49 45.31
C ARG A 526 -3.46 -31.85 44.27
N THR A 527 -3.38 -31.26 43.08
CA THR A 527 -4.18 -31.50 41.88
C THR A 527 -3.32 -32.23 40.83
N PRO A 528 -3.92 -32.92 39.85
CA PRO A 528 -3.17 -33.74 38.86
C PRO A 528 -2.32 -32.94 37.85
N VAL A 529 -2.06 -31.66 38.12
CA VAL A 529 -1.36 -30.73 37.22
C VAL A 529 0.12 -30.70 37.55
N ARG A 530 0.96 -30.83 36.52
CA ARG A 530 2.40 -30.57 36.60
C ARG A 530 2.72 -29.19 36.05
N ILE A 531 3.65 -28.51 36.70
CA ILE A 531 4.27 -27.28 36.19
C ILE A 531 5.77 -27.54 36.06
N PHE A 532 6.29 -27.34 34.87
CA PHE A 532 7.72 -27.33 34.59
C PHE A 532 8.21 -25.90 34.66
N VAL A 533 9.25 -25.66 35.46
CA VAL A 533 9.85 -24.35 35.68
C VAL A 533 11.30 -24.38 35.26
N TYR A 534 11.72 -23.37 34.52
CA TYR A 534 13.09 -23.16 34.07
C TYR A 534 13.62 -21.80 34.55
N GLY A 535 14.86 -21.76 35.06
CA GLY A 535 15.47 -20.59 35.70
C GLY A 535 16.89 -20.86 36.20
N ASP A 536 17.58 -19.82 36.69
CA ASP A 536 18.94 -19.93 37.24
C ASP A 536 18.88 -20.07 38.77
N ASN A 537 19.55 -21.05 39.38
CA ASN A 537 19.52 -21.28 40.84
C ASN A 537 18.12 -21.57 41.41
N ILE A 538 17.31 -22.40 40.72
CA ILE A 538 16.05 -22.88 41.29
C ILE A 538 16.39 -23.84 42.43
N SER A 539 16.05 -23.47 43.66
CA SER A 539 16.35 -24.28 44.84
C SER A 539 15.23 -25.28 45.11
N HIS A 540 15.59 -26.58 45.22
CA HIS A 540 14.66 -27.62 45.63
C HIS A 540 14.28 -27.42 47.11
N TYR A 541 13.05 -26.99 47.40
CA TYR A 541 12.47 -27.03 48.74
C TYR A 541 11.12 -27.74 48.75
#